data_AF-A0A537RVL7-F1
#
_entry.id   AF-A0A537RVL7-F1
#
_cell.length_a   1.000
_cell.length_b   1.000
_cell.length_c   1.000
_cell.angle_alpha   90.00
_cell.angle_beta   90.00
_cell.angle_gamma   90.00
#
_symmetry.space_group_name_H-M   'P 1'
#
loop_
_entity.id
_entity.type
_entity.pdbx_description
1 polymer ?
#
loop_
_entity_poly.entity_id
_entity_poly.type
_entity_poly.pdbx_seq_one_letter_code
_entity_poly.pdbx_strand_id
1 'polypeptide(L)' 'MNVADWVVFLGTLGGIAAYGSWRTRQIRSLNTYLKGRRSTGWVTIGLSVMATQASAITFLSIPGQGFESGIGFVQNY' A
#
# COMPACT_ATOMS: atom_id res chain seq x y z
N MET A 1 -1.61 24.65 4.75
CA MET A 1 -2.28 23.41 5.21
C MET A 1 -3.42 23.84 6.10
N ASN A 2 -4.64 23.46 5.74
CA ASN A 2 -5.85 23.83 6.47
C ASN A 2 -6.20 22.76 7.51
N VAL A 3 -7.11 23.08 8.42
CA VAL A 3 -7.67 22.15 9.41
C VAL A 3 -8.21 20.88 8.74
N ALA A 4 -8.84 21.02 7.56
CA ALA A 4 -9.31 19.89 6.77
C ALA A 4 -8.20 18.90 6.39
N ASP A 5 -7.01 19.39 5.98
CA ASP A 5 -5.87 18.55 5.61
C ASP A 5 -5.40 17.71 6.79
N TRP A 6 -5.34 18.33 7.98
CA TRP A 6 -4.96 17.66 9.23
C TRP A 6 -5.97 16.60 9.65
N VAL A 7 -7.27 16.89 9.50
CA VAL A 7 -8.34 15.92 9.79
C VAL A 7 -8.23 14.72 8.87
N VAL A 8 -8.01 14.92 7.56
CA VAL A 8 -7.84 13.83 6.60
C VAL A 8 -6.57 13.02 6.92
N PHE A 9 -5.45 13.70 7.21
CA PHE A 9 -4.18 13.04 7.52
C PHE A 9 -4.26 12.17 8.77
N LEU A 10 -4.69 12.76 9.90
CA LEU A 10 -4.82 12.05 11.17
C LEU A 10 -5.94 11.00 11.11
N GLY A 11 -7.04 11.29 10.43
CA GLY A 11 -8.13 10.35 10.22
C GLY A 11 -7.69 9.12 9.42
N THR A 12 -6.90 9.31 8.37
CA THR A 12 -6.37 8.21 7.55
C THR A 12 -5.39 7.34 8.35
N LEU A 13 -4.42 7.95 9.04
CA LEU A 13 -3.48 7.23 9.91
C LEU A 13 -4.19 6.46 11.02
N GLY A 14 -5.10 7.12 11.74
CA GLY A 14 -5.89 6.49 12.79
C GLY A 14 -6.77 5.36 12.25
N GLY A 15 -7.40 5.55 11.09
CA GLY A 15 -8.22 4.54 10.44
C GLY A 15 -7.44 3.29 10.05
N ILE A 16 -6.26 3.44 9.44
CA ILE A 16 -5.38 2.32 9.08
C ILE A 16 -4.95 1.55 10.35
N ALA A 17 -4.50 2.26 11.39
CA ALA A 17 -4.05 1.65 12.64
C ALA A 17 -5.18 0.93 13.39
N ALA A 18 -6.36 1.55 13.47
CA ALA A 18 -7.55 0.97 14.11
C ALA A 18 -8.02 -0.28 13.36
N TYR A 19 -8.11 -0.22 12.03
CA TYR A 19 -8.50 -1.34 11.19
C TYR A 19 -7.50 -2.50 11.28
N GLY A 20 -6.19 -2.21 11.20
CA GLY A 20 -5.14 -3.21 11.36
C GLY A 20 -5.19 -3.89 12.74
N SER A 21 -5.42 -3.10 13.80
CA SER A 21 -5.55 -3.60 15.17
C SER A 21 -6.79 -4.49 15.33
N TRP A 22 -7.94 -4.08 14.79
CA TRP A 22 -9.18 -4.87 14.84
C TRP A 22 -9.06 -6.18 14.05
N ARG A 23 -8.45 -6.13 12.86
CA ARG A 23 -8.28 -7.31 12.00
C ARG A 23 -7.31 -8.34 12.58
N THR A 24 -6.25 -7.87 13.24
CA THR A 24 -5.26 -8.74 13.92
C THR A 24 -5.88 -9.49 15.10
N ARG A 25 -6.84 -8.88 15.83
CA ARG A 25 -7.53 -9.52 16.97
C ARG A 25 -8.39 -10.74 16.61
N GLN A 26 -8.81 -10.87 15.35
CA GLN A 26 -9.66 -11.96 14.89
C GLN A 26 -8.87 -13.21 14.46
N ILE A 27 -7.55 -13.15 14.37
CA ILE A 27 -6.73 -14.26 13.88
C ILE A 27 -6.23 -15.09 15.07
N ARG A 28 -7.07 -16.02 15.55
CA ARG A 28 -6.75 -16.93 16.67
C ARG A 28 -5.95 -18.18 16.28
N SER A 29 -5.58 -18.34 14.99
CA SER A 29 -4.93 -19.53 14.45
C SER A 29 -3.66 -19.16 13.68
N LEU A 30 -2.50 -19.49 14.22
CA LEU A 30 -1.18 -19.38 13.57
C LEU A 30 -1.14 -20.11 12.22
N ASN A 31 -1.92 -21.19 12.07
CA ASN A 31 -2.07 -21.94 10.82
C ASN A 31 -2.69 -21.08 9.70
N THR A 32 -3.57 -20.12 10.02
CA THR A 32 -4.17 -19.23 9.02
C THR A 32 -3.23 -18.09 8.61
N TYR A 33 -2.33 -17.67 9.51
CA TYR A 33 -1.30 -16.67 9.23
C TYR A 33 -0.23 -17.18 8.24
N LEU A 34 0.22 -18.43 8.41
CA LEU A 34 1.34 -18.99 7.62
C LEU A 34 0.89 -19.70 6.34
N LYS A 35 -0.29 -20.33 6.33
CA LYS A 35 -0.68 -21.21 5.21
C LYS A 35 -1.33 -20.45 4.06
N GLY A 36 -1.74 -19.19 4.29
CA GLY A 36 -2.60 -18.43 3.39
C GLY A 36 -3.95 -19.13 3.24
N ARG A 37 -5.06 -18.40 3.24
CA ARG A 37 -6.31 -19.03 2.81
C ARG A 37 -6.11 -19.46 1.35
N ARG A 38 -6.19 -20.76 1.05
CA ARG A 38 -6.17 -21.30 -0.33
C ARG A 38 -7.22 -20.67 -1.26
N SER A 39 -8.17 -19.91 -0.72
CA SER A 39 -9.21 -19.16 -1.44
C SER A 39 -8.86 -17.69 -1.70
N THR A 40 -7.61 -17.25 -1.47
CA THR A 40 -7.22 -15.88 -1.78
C THR A 40 -7.17 -15.73 -3.30
N GLY A 41 -8.15 -15.01 -3.87
CA GLY A 41 -8.27 -14.87 -5.31
C GLY A 41 -7.05 -14.17 -5.93
N TRP A 42 -6.75 -14.50 -7.19
CA TRP A 42 -5.66 -13.91 -7.99
C TRP A 42 -5.61 -12.39 -7.89
N VAL A 43 -6.77 -11.71 -7.89
CA VAL A 43 -6.85 -10.24 -7.80
C VAL A 43 -6.30 -9.74 -6.46
N THR A 44 -6.65 -10.38 -5.36
CA THR A 44 -6.16 -10.01 -4.02
C THR A 44 -4.65 -10.20 -3.93
N ILE A 45 -4.11 -11.26 -4.55
CA ILE A 45 -2.66 -11.48 -4.63
C ILE A 45 -2.01 -10.38 -5.48
N GLY A 46 -2.54 -10.10 -6.67
CA GLY A 46 -2.03 -9.05 -7.56
C GLY A 46 -2.01 -7.67 -6.91
N LEU A 47 -3.10 -7.28 -6.25
CA LEU A 47 -3.19 -6.02 -5.49
C LEU A 47 -2.18 -5.99 -4.34
N SER A 48 -1.98 -7.11 -3.64
CA SER A 48 -0.98 -7.18 -2.57
C SER A 48 0.44 -7.01 -3.09
N VAL A 49 0.78 -7.61 -4.23
CA VAL A 49 2.11 -7.48 -4.85
C VAL A 49 2.34 -6.03 -5.29
N MET A 50 1.37 -5.42 -5.97
CA MET A 50 1.45 -4.01 -6.39
C MET A 50 1.60 -3.07 -5.19
N ALA A 51 0.82 -3.28 -4.12
CA ALA A 51 0.92 -2.47 -2.91
C ALA A 51 2.27 -2.58 -2.22
N THR A 52 2.90 -3.77 -2.22
CA THR A 52 4.25 -3.96 -1.66
C THR A 52 5.33 -3.27 -2.50
N GLN A 53 5.18 -3.22 -3.83
CA GLN A 53 6.12 -2.53 -4.72
C GLN A 53 5.98 -1.00 -4.66
N ALA A 54 4.77 -0.52 -4.41
CA ALA A 54 4.48 0.90 -4.24
C ALA A 54 5.08 1.40 -2.92
N SER A 55 6.26 2.03 -3.00
CA SER A 55 6.92 2.69 -1.87
C SER A 55 6.88 4.21 -2.01
N ALA A 56 7.15 4.93 -0.92
CA ALA A 56 7.33 6.38 -0.96
C ALA A 56 8.44 6.81 -1.93
N ILE A 57 9.49 5.99 -2.06
CA ILE A 57 10.58 6.21 -3.03
C ILE A 57 10.01 6.17 -4.44
N THR A 58 9.29 5.10 -4.80
CA THR A 58 8.67 4.93 -6.12
C THR A 58 7.69 6.06 -6.44
N PHE A 59 6.87 6.46 -5.45
CA PHE A 59 5.86 7.51 -5.62
C PHE A 59 6.48 8.87 -5.93
N LEU A 60 7.63 9.18 -5.33
CA LEU A 60 8.35 10.44 -5.58
C LEU A 60 9.28 10.34 -6.80
N SER A 61 9.92 9.19 -7.03
CA SER A 61 10.98 9.04 -8.04
C SER A 61 10.45 8.99 -9.46
N ILE A 62 9.32 8.32 -9.73
CA ILE A 62 8.79 8.18 -11.10
C ILE A 62 8.37 9.55 -11.67
N PRO A 63 7.57 10.38 -10.97
CA PRO A 63 7.28 11.73 -11.45
C PRO A 63 8.52 12.64 -11.47
N GLY A 64 9.44 12.47 -10.51
CA GLY A 64 10.70 13.22 -10.48
C GLY A 64 11.56 12.96 -11.72
N GLN A 65 11.75 11.69 -12.09
CA GLN A 65 12.43 11.30 -13.33
C GLN A 65 11.64 11.76 -14.57
N GLY A 66 10.31 11.67 -14.52
CA GLY A 66 9.42 12.18 -15.56
C GLY A 66 9.55 13.68 -15.79
N PHE A 67 9.76 14.46 -14.73
CA PHE A 67 9.97 15.89 -14.80
C PHE A 67 11.37 16.24 -15.36
N GLU A 68 12.40 15.50 -14.95
CA GLU A 68 13.79 15.76 -15.36
C GLU A 68 14.09 15.28 -16.79
N SER A 69 13.59 14.10 -17.16
CA SER A 69 13.99 13.38 -18.38
C SER A 69 12.82 12.89 -19.25
N GLY A 70 11.58 13.27 -18.92
CA GLY A 70 10.38 12.76 -19.58
C GLY A 70 10.16 11.27 -19.31
N ILE A 71 9.42 10.59 -20.20
CA ILE A 71 9.16 9.14 -20.11
C ILE A 71 10.31 8.28 -20.67
N GLY A 72 11.52 8.84 -20.82
CA GLY A 72 12.69 8.16 -21.37
C GLY A 72 13.13 6.93 -20.57
N PHE A 73 12.77 6.84 -19.29
CA PHE A 73 13.00 5.64 -18.47
C PHE A 73 12.24 4.40 -18.97
N VAL A 74 11.19 4.57 -19.80
CA VAL A 74 10.47 3.47 -20.46
C VAL A 74 11.22 2.97 -21.70
N GLN A 75 12.06 3.82 -22.31
CA GLN A 75 12.75 3.51 -23.56
C GLN A 75 14.09 2.80 -23.35
N ASN A 76 14.68 2.91 -22.16
CA ASN A 76 15.94 2.26 -21.80
C ASN A 76 15.74 0.89 -21.11
N TYR A 77 14.57 0.26 -21.28
CA TYR A 77 14.28 -1.09 -20.82
C TYR A 77 14.17 -2.06 -22.00
#